data_AF-A0A8C2FLE9-F1
#
_entry.id   AF-A0A8C2FLE9-F1
#
_cell.length_a   1.000
_cell.length_b   1.000
_cell.length_c   1.000
_cell.angle_alpha   90.00
_cell.angle_beta   90.00
_cell.angle_gamma   90.00
#
_symmetry.space_group_name_H-M   'P 1'
#
loop_
_entity.id
_entity.type
_entity.pdbx_description
1 polymer ?
#
loop_
_entity_poly.entity_id
_entity_poly.type
_entity_poly.pdbx_seq_one_letter_code
_entity_poly.pdbx_strand_id
1 'polypeptide(L)'
;MDRPETTFTLAYVVFALCFVFTPNEFRSAGLTVQHIFSQWLGSEDMGFVQHHVRRSALTALLHCCLPLGYYLGMCVAAPDQDLLRVHRAARGWQLYLGWSLSVLLVGCVLVFVWSRRGWENHPICKALGAHALLRSSWRAVASSINTEFRRIDKFSSGCPSARVIVTDSWVMKVSTYSLHIALQQDCHLTVTGSTQHSLSPELNAPLQILTISVASINPRVQPFHIRLKSTEYAELQEKLHAPIRNAANVVIHLTMSELFLETFKTYVKMNAVYECPSGQVSTGRFTRSSRISMIHLVNVCRNVAL
;
A
#
# COMPACT_ATOMS: atom_id res chain seq x y z
N MET A 1 -33.59 13.98 -17.73
CA MET A 1 -33.63 14.87 -16.55
C MET A 1 -32.87 14.17 -15.46
N ASP A 2 -31.70 14.69 -15.12
CA ASP A 2 -30.78 14.11 -14.16
C ASP A 2 -31.42 14.16 -12.77
N ARG A 3 -31.70 12.99 -12.20
CA ARG A 3 -32.23 12.90 -10.83
C ARG A 3 -31.10 13.27 -9.87
N PRO A 4 -31.21 14.38 -9.11
CA PRO A 4 -30.12 14.86 -8.26
C PRO A 4 -29.68 13.82 -7.23
N GLU A 5 -30.61 12.99 -6.74
CA GLU A 5 -30.31 11.83 -5.88
C GLU A 5 -29.32 10.82 -6.49
N THR A 6 -29.44 10.55 -7.79
CA THR A 6 -28.61 9.55 -8.48
C THR A 6 -27.20 10.08 -8.71
N THR A 7 -27.08 11.34 -9.11
CA THR A 7 -25.80 12.03 -9.26
C THR A 7 -25.09 12.14 -7.91
N PHE A 8 -25.81 12.53 -6.85
CA PHE A 8 -25.27 12.58 -5.50
C PHE A 8 -24.79 11.20 -5.02
N THR A 9 -25.59 10.16 -5.23
CA THR A 9 -25.23 8.80 -4.82
C THR A 9 -23.96 8.32 -5.53
N LEU A 10 -23.87 8.53 -6.85
CA LEU A 10 -22.68 8.17 -7.61
C LEU A 10 -21.45 8.94 -7.09
N ALA A 11 -21.55 10.25 -6.92
CA ALA A 11 -20.48 11.08 -6.40
C ALA A 11 -20.06 10.65 -4.98
N TYR A 12 -21.02 10.33 -4.11
CA TYR A 12 -20.75 9.88 -2.75
C TYR A 12 -20.06 8.51 -2.72
N VAL A 13 -20.48 7.56 -3.56
CA VAL A 13 -19.85 6.24 -3.66
C VAL A 13 -18.39 6.39 -4.13
N VAL A 14 -18.14 7.22 -5.15
CA VAL A 14 -16.77 7.51 -5.60
C VAL A 14 -15.97 8.16 -4.47
N PHE A 15 -16.53 9.16 -3.79
CA PHE A 15 -15.88 9.79 -2.64
C PHE A 15 -15.56 8.79 -1.53
N ALA A 16 -16.51 7.94 -1.15
CA ALA A 16 -16.34 6.94 -0.11
C ALA A 16 -15.25 5.92 -0.51
N LEU A 17 -15.26 5.44 -1.74
CA LEU A 17 -14.22 4.54 -2.26
C LEU A 17 -12.85 5.21 -2.25
N CYS A 18 -12.74 6.47 -2.69
CA CYS A 18 -11.48 7.21 -2.63
C CYS A 18 -11.06 7.54 -1.20
N PHE A 19 -11.99 7.71 -0.27
CA PHE A 19 -11.67 7.93 1.15
C PHE A 19 -11.14 6.65 1.79
N VAL A 20 -11.76 5.49 1.50
CA VAL A 20 -11.35 4.18 2.02
C VAL A 20 -10.07 3.67 1.37
N PHE A 21 -10.01 3.71 0.05
CA PHE A 21 -8.87 3.30 -0.77
C PHE A 21 -8.18 4.54 -1.29
N THR A 22 -7.49 5.28 -0.41
CA THR A 22 -6.90 6.57 -0.74
C THR A 22 -5.94 6.50 -1.92
N PRO A 23 -6.36 6.94 -3.13
CA PRO A 23 -5.49 6.93 -4.28
C PRO A 23 -4.43 8.03 -4.13
N ASN A 24 -3.43 8.03 -5.01
CA ASN A 24 -2.30 8.96 -4.90
C ASN A 24 -2.75 10.42 -5.03
N GLU A 25 -3.80 10.70 -5.81
CA GLU A 25 -4.33 12.04 -6.02
C GLU A 25 -4.96 12.60 -4.73
N PHE A 26 -5.75 11.81 -4.02
CA PHE A 26 -6.32 12.20 -2.72
C PHE A 26 -5.24 12.34 -1.65
N ARG A 27 -4.19 11.52 -1.72
CA ARG A 27 -3.01 11.63 -0.86
C ARG A 27 -2.31 12.97 -1.10
N SER A 28 -2.08 13.32 -2.36
CA SER A 28 -1.45 14.58 -2.77
C SER A 28 -2.31 15.80 -2.43
N ALA A 29 -3.64 15.67 -2.50
CA ALA A 29 -4.59 16.72 -2.10
C ALA A 29 -4.70 16.90 -0.57
N GLY A 30 -4.02 16.09 0.23
CA GLY A 30 -4.09 16.17 1.69
C GLY A 30 -5.40 15.63 2.29
N LEU A 31 -6.23 14.92 1.52
CA LEU A 31 -7.48 14.31 1.98
C LEU A 31 -7.24 12.97 2.71
N THR A 32 -6.18 12.89 3.50
CA THR A 32 -5.86 11.72 4.32
C THR A 32 -6.22 11.99 5.77
N VAL A 33 -6.63 10.95 6.51
CA VAL A 33 -6.90 11.04 7.95
C VAL A 33 -5.71 11.63 8.71
N GLN A 34 -4.48 11.34 8.25
CA GLN A 34 -3.24 11.85 8.84
C GLN A 34 -3.12 13.37 8.76
N HIS A 35 -3.49 13.95 7.61
CA HIS A 35 -3.34 15.37 7.39
C HIS A 35 -4.47 16.16 8.04
N ILE A 36 -5.72 15.70 7.88
CA ILE A 36 -6.92 16.33 8.45
C ILE A 36 -6.85 16.39 9.99
N PHE A 37 -6.32 15.34 10.63
CA PHE A 37 -6.23 15.24 12.09
C PHE A 37 -4.79 15.31 12.62
N SER A 38 -3.88 15.92 11.85
CA SER A 38 -2.45 16.01 12.17
C SER A 38 -2.17 16.54 13.58
N GLN A 39 -2.90 17.57 14.02
CA GLN A 39 -2.78 18.14 15.37
C GLN A 39 -3.12 17.15 16.49
N TRP A 40 -4.12 16.29 16.28
CA TRP A 40 -4.56 15.30 17.28
C TRP A 40 -3.72 14.03 17.27
N LEU A 41 -3.30 13.58 16.08
CA LEU A 41 -2.39 12.44 15.94
C LEU A 41 -1.01 12.76 16.55
N GLY A 42 -0.57 14.01 16.42
CA GLY A 42 0.78 14.44 16.77
C GLY A 42 1.82 13.96 15.77
N SER A 43 3.09 14.25 16.03
CA SER A 43 4.20 13.84 15.16
C SER A 43 4.54 12.35 15.36
N GLU A 44 4.79 11.68 14.23
CA GLU A 44 5.27 10.30 14.20
C GLU A 44 6.66 10.16 14.85
N ASP A 45 7.51 11.17 14.73
CA ASP A 45 8.86 11.17 15.34
C ASP A 45 8.81 11.27 16.86
N MET A 46 7.76 11.89 17.42
CA MET A 46 7.56 11.99 18.86
C MET A 46 7.10 10.67 19.48
N GLY A 47 6.35 9.86 18.75
CA GLY A 47 5.84 8.58 19.26
C GLY A 47 5.19 7.75 18.18
N PHE A 48 6.03 7.03 17.41
CA PHE A 48 5.64 6.21 16.27
C PHE A 48 4.47 5.26 16.58
N VAL A 49 4.60 4.45 17.64
CA VAL A 49 3.57 3.47 18.01
C VAL A 49 2.25 4.15 18.39
N GLN A 50 2.31 5.18 19.24
CA GLN A 50 1.11 5.86 19.72
C GLN A 50 0.40 6.62 18.60
N HIS A 51 1.18 7.23 17.69
CA HIS A 51 0.67 7.87 16.49
C HIS A 51 -0.13 6.86 15.64
N HIS A 52 0.41 5.67 15.38
CA HIS A 52 -0.31 4.64 14.60
C HIS A 52 -1.51 4.03 15.31
N VAL A 53 -1.46 3.85 16.63
CA VAL A 53 -2.63 3.43 17.43
C VAL A 53 -3.77 4.44 17.27
N ARG A 54 -3.49 5.73 17.51
CA ARG A 54 -4.49 6.82 17.35
C ARG A 54 -5.01 6.90 15.92
N ARG A 55 -4.11 6.82 14.93
CA ARG A 55 -4.45 6.84 13.52
C ARG A 55 -5.43 5.72 13.17
N SER A 56 -5.11 4.47 13.51
CA SER A 56 -5.94 3.32 13.17
C SER A 56 -7.33 3.38 13.81
N ALA A 57 -7.41 3.82 15.08
CA ALA A 57 -8.68 4.01 15.78
C ALA A 57 -9.54 5.11 15.13
N LEU A 58 -8.92 6.24 14.79
CA LEU A 58 -9.62 7.36 14.14
C LEU A 58 -10.06 7.00 12.71
N THR A 59 -9.20 6.33 11.95
CA THR A 59 -9.55 5.85 10.62
C THR A 59 -10.74 4.90 10.69
N ALA A 60 -10.74 3.91 11.60
CA ALA A 60 -11.88 3.02 11.79
C ALA A 60 -13.17 3.79 12.12
N LEU A 61 -13.10 4.78 13.03
CA LEU A 61 -14.25 5.60 13.39
C LEU A 61 -14.80 6.41 12.20
N LEU A 62 -13.92 7.06 11.43
CA LEU A 62 -14.32 7.83 10.24
C LEU A 62 -14.98 6.95 9.18
N HIS A 63 -14.51 5.71 9.02
CA HIS A 63 -15.14 4.74 8.11
C HIS A 63 -16.52 4.31 8.60
N CYS A 64 -16.70 4.13 9.91
CA CYS A 64 -18.01 3.89 10.51
C CYS A 64 -18.96 5.09 10.36
N CYS A 65 -18.45 6.31 10.20
CA CYS A 65 -19.26 7.50 9.93
C CYS A 65 -19.76 7.61 8.47
N LEU A 66 -19.12 6.94 7.50
CA LEU A 66 -19.48 7.07 6.07
C LEU A 66 -20.95 6.71 5.79
N PRO A 67 -21.51 5.59 6.28
CA PRO A 67 -22.92 5.28 6.06
C PRO A 67 -23.88 6.38 6.55
N LEU A 68 -23.58 6.96 7.72
CA LEU A 68 -24.38 8.04 8.29
C LEU A 68 -24.20 9.33 7.48
N GLY A 69 -22.99 9.63 7.03
CA GLY A 69 -22.69 10.75 6.14
C GLY A 69 -23.49 10.68 4.83
N TYR A 70 -23.68 9.49 4.26
CA TYR A 70 -24.55 9.30 3.10
C TYR A 70 -26.01 9.64 3.41
N TYR A 71 -26.55 9.16 4.54
CA TYR A 71 -27.93 9.48 4.94
C TYR A 71 -28.14 11.00 5.07
N LEU A 72 -27.22 11.67 5.76
CA LEU A 72 -27.26 13.11 5.95
C LEU A 72 -27.16 13.88 4.63
N GLY A 73 -26.29 13.44 3.72
CA GLY A 73 -26.18 14.04 2.40
C GLY A 73 -27.44 13.83 1.55
N MET A 74 -28.07 12.66 1.63
CA MET A 74 -29.34 12.37 0.96
C MET A 74 -30.50 13.21 1.49
N CYS A 75 -30.49 13.59 2.77
CA CYS A 75 -31.47 14.55 3.32
C CYS A 75 -31.42 15.92 2.63
N VAL A 76 -30.25 16.31 2.11
CA VAL A 76 -30.06 17.58 1.38
C VAL A 76 -30.29 17.40 -0.11
N ALA A 77 -29.83 16.29 -0.69
CA ALA A 77 -29.89 16.02 -2.13
C ALA A 77 -31.29 15.63 -2.64
N ALA A 78 -32.14 15.07 -1.77
CA ALA A 78 -33.49 14.62 -2.10
C ALA A 78 -34.52 15.16 -1.08
N PRO A 79 -34.78 16.48 -1.07
CA PRO A 79 -35.71 17.09 -0.12
C PRO A 79 -37.14 16.55 -0.27
N ASP A 80 -37.52 16.12 -1.48
CA ASP A 80 -38.84 15.55 -1.80
C ASP A 80 -39.13 14.24 -1.06
N GLN A 81 -38.11 13.56 -0.52
CA GLN A 81 -38.27 12.31 0.24
C GLN A 81 -38.51 12.53 1.75
N ASP A 82 -38.55 13.80 2.20
CA ASP A 82 -38.91 14.18 3.57
C ASP A 82 -38.08 13.44 4.66
N LEU A 83 -36.83 13.09 4.34
CA LEU A 83 -35.94 12.21 5.14
C LEU A 83 -35.58 12.76 6.52
N LEU A 84 -35.70 14.08 6.71
CA LEU A 84 -35.54 14.75 8.00
C LEU A 84 -36.62 14.32 9.00
N ARG A 85 -37.83 14.03 8.50
CA ARG A 85 -38.92 13.47 9.31
C ARG A 85 -38.86 11.95 9.25
N VAL A 86 -37.93 11.38 10.01
CA VAL A 86 -37.64 9.93 10.04
C VAL A 86 -38.91 9.06 10.12
N HIS A 87 -39.92 9.47 10.91
CA HIS A 87 -41.17 8.71 11.04
C HIS A 87 -42.02 8.65 9.75
N ARG A 88 -41.92 9.67 8.88
CA ARG A 88 -42.63 9.73 7.58
C ARG A 88 -41.79 9.19 6.43
N ALA A 89 -40.48 9.06 6.60
CA ALA A 89 -39.60 8.48 5.60
C ALA A 89 -39.99 7.04 5.27
N ALA A 90 -39.72 6.60 4.04
CA ALA A 90 -39.96 5.22 3.63
C ALA A 90 -39.23 4.23 4.55
N ARG A 91 -39.81 3.04 4.76
CA ARG A 91 -39.25 2.00 5.65
C ARG A 91 -37.79 1.67 5.32
N GLY A 92 -37.39 1.70 4.05
CA GLY A 92 -36.01 1.48 3.62
C GLY A 92 -35.03 2.49 4.22
N TRP A 93 -35.39 3.78 4.23
CA TRP A 93 -34.57 4.85 4.82
C TRP A 93 -34.52 4.78 6.34
N GLN A 94 -35.62 4.40 6.99
CA GLN A 94 -35.65 4.15 8.44
C GLN A 94 -34.69 3.02 8.83
N LEU A 95 -34.74 1.89 8.10
CA LEU A 95 -33.83 0.76 8.31
C LEU A 95 -32.37 1.15 8.04
N TYR A 96 -32.12 1.89 6.96
CA TYR A 96 -30.78 2.39 6.63
C TYR A 96 -30.23 3.30 7.73
N LEU A 97 -31.02 4.26 8.23
CA LEU A 97 -30.63 5.12 9.33
C LEU A 97 -30.30 4.29 10.58
N GLY A 98 -31.19 3.37 10.96
CA GLY A 98 -30.97 2.47 12.09
C GLY A 98 -29.68 1.65 11.96
N TRP A 99 -29.41 1.12 10.76
CA TRP A 99 -28.17 0.39 10.46
C TRP A 99 -26.94 1.30 10.55
N SER A 100 -26.97 2.48 9.93
CA SER A 100 -25.85 3.44 9.95
C SER A 100 -25.50 3.92 11.37
N LEU A 101 -26.52 4.18 12.21
CA LEU A 101 -26.34 4.54 13.61
C LEU A 101 -25.79 3.38 14.42
N SER A 102 -26.23 2.16 14.14
CA SER A 102 -25.70 0.94 14.78
C SER A 102 -24.23 0.73 14.45
N VAL A 103 -23.83 0.88 13.17
CA VAL A 103 -22.42 0.79 12.74
C VAL A 103 -21.56 1.85 13.44
N LEU A 104 -22.04 3.10 13.50
CA LEU A 104 -21.35 4.17 14.21
C LEU A 104 -21.23 3.88 15.72
N LEU A 105 -22.30 3.42 16.35
CA LEU A 105 -22.31 3.07 17.78
C LEU A 105 -21.30 1.96 18.07
N VAL A 106 -21.27 0.90 17.26
CA VAL A 106 -20.30 -0.18 17.38
C VAL A 106 -18.87 0.34 17.24
N GLY A 107 -18.61 1.23 16.27
CA GLY A 107 -17.31 1.89 16.10
C GLY A 107 -16.89 2.68 17.34
N CYS A 108 -17.78 3.51 17.89
CA CYS A 108 -17.54 4.27 19.12
C CYS A 108 -17.27 3.36 20.33
N VAL A 109 -18.08 2.32 20.52
CA VAL A 109 -17.90 1.34 21.61
C VAL A 109 -16.57 0.63 21.48
N LEU A 110 -16.17 0.23 20.27
CA LEU A 110 -14.92 -0.44 19.99
C LEU A 110 -13.71 0.46 20.27
N VAL A 111 -13.73 1.73 19.83
CA VAL A 111 -12.67 2.70 20.16
C VAL A 111 -12.61 2.96 21.66
N PHE A 112 -13.75 3.02 22.34
CA PHE A 112 -13.81 3.18 23.79
C PHE A 112 -13.27 1.97 24.55
N VAL A 113 -13.57 0.75 24.10
CA VAL A 113 -12.99 -0.49 24.66
C VAL A 113 -11.48 -0.55 24.44
N TRP A 114 -11.01 -0.06 23.29
CA TRP A 114 -9.58 0.05 23.01
C TRP A 114 -8.91 1.09 23.91
N SER A 115 -9.50 2.27 24.10
CA SER A 115 -8.88 3.33 24.92
C SER A 115 -8.80 2.98 26.41
N ARG A 116 -9.65 2.06 26.88
CA ARG A 116 -9.58 1.52 28.25
C ARG A 116 -8.24 0.85 28.52
N ARG A 117 -7.76 0.97 29.77
CA ARG A 117 -6.44 0.46 30.24
C ARG A 117 -5.26 0.96 29.39
N GLY A 118 -5.39 2.18 28.85
CA GLY A 118 -4.35 2.85 28.10
C GLY A 118 -3.94 2.08 26.85
N TRP A 119 -4.90 1.65 26.02
CA TRP A 119 -4.69 1.04 24.70
C TRP A 119 -4.23 -0.42 24.67
N GLU A 120 -4.15 -1.10 25.81
CA GLU A 120 -3.73 -2.53 25.90
C GLU A 120 -4.57 -3.47 25.03
N ASN A 121 -5.87 -3.20 24.88
CA ASN A 121 -6.77 -4.03 24.11
C ASN A 121 -6.68 -3.80 22.60
N HIS A 122 -5.98 -2.76 22.17
CA HIS A 122 -5.83 -2.41 20.76
C HIS A 122 -5.02 -3.50 20.02
N PRO A 123 -5.39 -3.91 18.79
CA PRO A 123 -4.72 -4.98 18.06
C PRO A 123 -3.21 -4.74 17.89
N ILE A 124 -2.79 -3.50 17.63
CA ILE A 124 -1.37 -3.13 17.53
C ILE A 124 -0.64 -3.35 18.87
N CYS A 125 -1.23 -2.96 20.00
CA CYS A 125 -0.63 -3.13 21.32
C CYS A 125 -0.57 -4.60 21.72
N LYS A 126 -1.57 -5.41 21.35
CA LYS A 126 -1.55 -6.86 21.53
C LYS A 126 -0.46 -7.53 20.68
N ALA A 127 -0.28 -7.11 19.43
CA ALA A 127 0.78 -7.58 18.56
C ALA A 127 2.17 -7.22 19.12
N LEU A 128 2.34 -6.02 19.66
CA LEU A 128 3.56 -5.62 20.38
C LEU A 128 3.79 -6.45 21.65
N GLY A 129 2.72 -6.80 22.36
CA GLY A 129 2.77 -7.68 23.53
C GLY A 129 3.32 -9.08 23.21
N ALA A 130 3.21 -9.56 21.96
CA ALA A 130 3.80 -10.83 21.55
C ALA A 130 5.34 -10.82 21.57
N HIS A 131 5.94 -9.63 21.48
CA HIS A 131 7.39 -9.38 21.52
C HIS A 131 7.88 -8.95 22.91
N ALA A 132 6.98 -8.79 23.87
CA ALA A 132 7.34 -8.41 25.22
C ALA A 132 7.91 -9.61 26.00
N LEU A 133 8.96 -9.36 26.79
CA LEU A 133 9.54 -10.34 27.71
C LEU A 133 8.56 -10.61 28.85
N LEU A 134 8.72 -11.73 29.56
CA LEU A 134 7.80 -12.21 30.61
C LEU A 134 7.49 -11.19 31.72
N ARG A 135 8.34 -10.18 31.91
CA ARG A 135 8.19 -9.10 32.90
C ARG A 135 8.04 -7.70 32.29
N SER A 136 8.09 -7.56 30.96
CA SER A 136 7.95 -6.26 30.29
C SER A 136 6.55 -6.10 29.71
N SER A 137 6.06 -4.86 29.68
CA SER A 137 4.80 -4.52 29.03
C SER A 137 5.04 -4.16 27.57
N TRP A 138 4.00 -4.21 26.73
CA TRP A 138 4.04 -3.73 25.34
C TRP A 138 4.55 -2.28 25.22
N ARG A 139 4.42 -1.47 26.30
CA ARG A 139 4.92 -0.09 26.36
C ARG A 139 6.45 -0.03 26.33
N ALA A 140 7.14 -1.01 26.91
CA ALA A 140 8.60 -1.09 26.85
C ALA A 140 9.08 -1.36 25.42
N VAL A 141 8.43 -2.30 24.72
CA VAL A 141 8.67 -2.58 23.30
C VAL A 141 8.38 -1.33 22.45
N ALA A 142 7.25 -0.67 22.71
CA ALA A 142 6.91 0.58 22.03
C ALA A 142 7.94 1.69 22.27
N SER A 143 8.51 1.79 23.47
CA SER A 143 9.56 2.75 23.78
C SER A 143 10.85 2.45 23.01
N SER A 144 11.28 1.18 22.94
CA SER A 144 12.43 0.76 22.14
C SER A 144 12.24 1.11 20.66
N ILE A 145 11.09 0.77 20.08
CA ILE A 145 10.75 1.11 18.70
C ILE A 145 10.76 2.63 18.49
N ASN A 146 10.17 3.41 19.40
CA ASN A 146 10.17 4.87 19.28
C ASN A 146 11.58 5.45 19.34
N THR A 147 12.47 4.89 20.17
CA THR A 147 13.87 5.34 20.25
C THR A 147 14.67 5.00 19.00
N GLU A 148 14.47 3.81 18.42
CA GLU A 148 15.11 3.41 17.17
C GLU A 148 14.55 4.18 15.96
N PHE A 149 13.24 4.41 15.93
CA PHE A 149 12.60 5.15 14.84
C PHE A 149 13.11 6.60 14.74
N ARG A 150 13.54 7.21 15.84
CA ARG A 150 14.12 8.56 15.85
C ARG A 150 15.54 8.61 15.27
N ARG A 151 16.20 7.46 15.11
CA ARG A 151 17.53 7.42 14.49
C ARG A 151 17.41 7.78 13.01
N ILE A 152 18.45 8.44 12.50
CA ILE A 152 18.57 8.80 11.08
C ILE A 152 18.74 7.55 10.23
N ASP A 153 19.38 6.53 10.81
CA ASP A 153 19.72 5.29 10.14
C ASP A 153 18.53 4.32 10.08
N LYS A 154 17.53 4.65 9.26
CA LYS A 154 16.35 3.82 9.01
C LYS A 154 16.09 3.72 7.52
N PHE A 155 15.81 2.51 7.05
CA PHE A 155 15.30 2.31 5.70
C PHE A 155 13.79 2.52 5.71
N SER A 156 13.27 3.33 4.78
CA SER A 156 11.83 3.52 4.60
C SER A 156 11.46 3.52 3.13
N SER A 157 10.54 2.65 2.75
CA SER A 157 10.04 2.52 1.38
C SER A 157 8.51 2.61 1.34
N GLY A 158 8.00 3.42 0.41
CA GLY A 158 6.56 3.61 0.18
C GLY A 158 5.97 4.86 0.83
N CYS A 159 4.65 5.05 0.67
CA CYS A 159 3.95 6.23 1.15
C CYS A 159 3.74 6.20 2.68
N PRO A 160 3.66 7.36 3.38
CA PRO A 160 3.51 7.41 4.85
C PRO A 160 2.34 6.59 5.45
N SER A 161 1.26 6.37 4.68
CA SER A 161 0.11 5.57 5.12
C SER A 161 0.28 4.05 4.91
N ALA A 162 1.15 3.65 3.99
CA ALA A 162 1.43 2.27 3.63
C ALA A 162 2.90 2.15 3.23
N ARG A 163 3.76 1.96 4.23
CA ARG A 163 5.21 1.88 4.03
C ARG A 163 5.85 0.79 4.86
N VAL A 164 7.03 0.42 4.43
CA VAL A 164 7.90 -0.54 5.08
C VAL A 164 9.02 0.25 5.72
N ILE A 165 9.28 -0.02 6.99
CA ILE A 165 10.36 0.62 7.74
C ILE A 165 11.21 -0.50 8.33
N VAL A 166 12.53 -0.40 8.14
CA VAL A 166 13.50 -1.30 8.77
C VAL A 166 14.45 -0.45 9.60
N THR A 167 14.52 -0.77 10.89
CA THR A 167 15.51 -0.23 11.84
C THR A 167 16.52 -1.32 12.19
N ASP A 168 17.51 -1.00 13.03
CA ASP A 168 18.56 -1.92 13.47
C ASP A 168 18.03 -3.24 14.06
N SER A 169 16.88 -3.22 14.74
CA SER A 169 16.31 -4.41 15.38
C SER A 169 14.93 -4.81 14.87
N TRP A 170 14.22 -3.93 14.15
CA TRP A 170 12.80 -4.12 13.82
C TRP A 170 12.53 -4.02 12.32
N VAL A 171 11.77 -4.99 11.83
CA VAL A 171 11.15 -4.94 10.52
C VAL A 171 9.68 -4.62 10.71
N MET A 172 9.24 -3.49 10.17
CA MET A 172 7.89 -2.96 10.37
C MET A 172 7.20 -2.73 9.03
N LYS A 173 5.94 -3.18 8.94
CA LYS A 173 5.05 -2.87 7.84
C LYS A 173 3.86 -2.09 8.36
N VAL A 174 3.80 -0.83 7.95
CA VAL A 174 2.70 0.09 8.24
C VAL A 174 1.61 -0.12 7.18
N SER A 175 0.38 -0.30 7.62
CA SER A 175 -0.81 -0.31 6.77
C SER A 175 -1.89 0.60 7.36
N THR A 176 -3.00 0.78 6.64
CA THR A 176 -4.09 1.67 7.06
C THR A 176 -4.66 1.31 8.43
N TYR A 177 -4.91 0.02 8.66
CA TYR A 177 -5.57 -0.49 9.89
C TYR A 177 -4.65 -1.27 10.82
N SER A 178 -3.50 -1.72 10.33
CA SER A 178 -2.63 -2.66 11.04
C SER A 178 -1.18 -2.24 10.95
N LEU A 179 -0.46 -2.48 12.04
CA LEU A 179 0.99 -2.33 12.12
C LEU A 179 1.58 -3.71 12.39
N HIS A 180 2.27 -4.27 11.39
CA HIS A 180 2.96 -5.55 11.53
C HIS A 180 4.40 -5.27 11.92
N ILE A 181 4.90 -6.00 12.91
CA ILE A 181 6.22 -5.78 13.49
C ILE A 181 6.82 -7.15 13.74
N ALA A 182 8.08 -7.31 13.36
CA ALA A 182 8.85 -8.48 13.70
C ALA A 182 10.30 -8.10 14.05
N LEU A 183 10.88 -8.85 14.98
CA LEU A 183 12.28 -8.72 15.40
C LEU A 183 13.19 -9.28 14.33
N GLN A 184 14.16 -8.50 13.90
CA GLN A 184 15.04 -8.86 12.79
C GLN A 184 15.89 -10.11 13.06
N GLN A 185 16.36 -10.29 14.30
CA GLN A 185 17.06 -11.50 14.75
C GLN A 185 16.20 -12.76 14.67
N ASP A 186 14.88 -12.61 14.79
CA ASP A 186 13.92 -13.72 14.80
C ASP A 186 13.20 -13.87 13.44
N CYS A 187 13.64 -13.14 12.41
CA CYS A 187 13.00 -13.10 11.11
C CYS A 187 13.75 -13.91 10.06
N HIS A 188 12.97 -14.63 9.26
CA HIS A 188 13.41 -15.18 7.99
C HIS A 188 12.71 -14.42 6.86
N LEU A 189 13.54 -13.82 6.00
CA LEU A 189 13.10 -13.06 4.84
C LEU A 189 13.27 -13.92 3.59
N THR A 190 12.18 -14.14 2.87
CA THR A 190 12.19 -14.93 1.63
C THR A 190 11.55 -14.15 0.50
N VAL A 191 12.25 -13.98 -0.62
CA VAL A 191 11.66 -13.40 -1.84
C VAL A 191 10.72 -14.44 -2.46
N THR A 192 9.41 -14.22 -2.38
CA THR A 192 8.39 -15.18 -2.84
C THR A 192 7.95 -14.94 -4.27
N GLY A 193 8.10 -13.71 -4.79
CA GLY A 193 7.70 -13.40 -6.15
C GLY A 193 8.23 -12.05 -6.64
N SER A 194 8.25 -11.91 -7.96
CA SER A 194 8.53 -10.65 -8.64
C SER A 194 7.41 -10.35 -9.62
N THR A 195 6.77 -9.20 -9.48
CA THR A 195 5.78 -8.70 -10.44
C THR A 195 6.43 -7.60 -11.27
N GLN A 196 6.57 -7.83 -12.58
CA GLN A 196 7.00 -6.78 -13.50
C GLN A 196 5.77 -6.01 -13.99
N HIS A 197 5.84 -4.68 -13.93
CA HIS A 197 4.84 -3.79 -14.50
C HIS A 197 5.48 -3.02 -15.65
N SER A 198 4.95 -3.17 -16.87
CA SER A 198 5.52 -2.57 -18.08
C SER A 198 5.44 -1.04 -18.09
N LEU A 199 4.49 -0.44 -17.34
CA LEU A 199 4.28 1.00 -17.27
C LEU A 199 3.92 1.42 -15.84
N SER A 200 4.89 1.93 -15.07
CA SER A 200 4.57 2.60 -13.80
C SER A 200 3.97 3.99 -14.04
N PRO A 201 2.85 4.37 -13.40
CA PRO A 201 2.22 5.70 -13.54
C PRO A 201 3.16 6.86 -13.19
N GLU A 202 4.17 6.61 -12.34
CA GLU A 202 5.09 7.64 -11.83
C GLU A 202 6.33 7.87 -12.72
N LEU A 203 6.81 6.84 -13.42
CA LEU A 203 8.11 6.91 -14.13
C LEU A 203 8.03 6.64 -15.64
N ASN A 204 6.87 6.24 -16.18
CA ASN A 204 6.75 5.78 -17.58
C ASN A 204 7.84 4.76 -17.98
N ALA A 205 8.29 3.97 -17.01
CA ALA A 205 9.37 3.01 -17.14
C ALA A 205 8.92 1.64 -16.62
N PRO A 206 9.51 0.53 -17.11
CA PRO A 206 9.26 -0.79 -16.57
C PRO A 206 9.71 -0.82 -15.10
N LEU A 207 8.82 -1.25 -14.22
CA LEU A 207 9.07 -1.33 -12.78
C LEU A 207 8.88 -2.77 -12.31
N GLN A 208 9.92 -3.34 -11.69
CA GLN A 208 9.81 -4.62 -11.01
C GLN A 208 9.52 -4.39 -9.52
N ILE A 209 8.44 -5.01 -9.03
CA ILE A 209 8.07 -5.01 -7.62
C ILE A 209 8.35 -6.41 -7.06
N LEU A 210 9.22 -6.47 -6.06
CA LEU A 210 9.54 -7.70 -5.33
C LEU A 210 8.57 -7.88 -4.17
N THR A 211 8.09 -9.10 -3.98
CA THR A 211 7.30 -9.50 -2.82
C THR A 211 8.18 -10.36 -1.92
N ILE A 212 8.44 -9.86 -0.71
CA ILE A 212 9.24 -10.53 0.31
C ILE A 212 8.31 -10.97 1.44
N SER A 213 8.32 -12.26 1.76
CA SER A 213 7.65 -12.79 2.93
C SER A 213 8.55 -12.65 4.16
N VAL A 214 8.01 -12.05 5.21
CA VAL A 214 8.63 -11.94 6.53
C VAL A 214 7.94 -12.94 7.44
N ALA A 215 8.66 -14.00 7.81
CA ALA A 215 8.21 -14.98 8.78
C ALA A 215 9.04 -14.85 10.05
N SER A 216 8.39 -14.79 11.22
CA SER A 216 9.08 -14.81 12.51
C SER A 216 9.13 -16.23 13.07
N ILE A 217 10.18 -16.54 13.83
CA ILE A 217 10.29 -17.79 14.62
C ILE A 217 9.20 -17.85 15.69
N ASN A 218 8.73 -16.72 16.20
CA ASN A 218 7.68 -16.66 17.20
C ASN A 218 6.30 -16.95 16.57
N PRO A 219 5.61 -18.05 16.92
CA PRO A 219 4.33 -18.43 16.31
C PRO A 219 3.18 -17.47 16.66
N ARG A 220 3.37 -16.59 17.65
CA ARG A 220 2.39 -15.54 18.00
C ARG A 220 2.38 -14.39 16.98
N VAL A 221 3.42 -14.28 16.15
CA VAL A 221 3.58 -13.22 15.15
C VAL A 221 3.15 -13.78 13.81
N GLN A 222 2.09 -13.22 13.23
CA GLN A 222 1.61 -13.64 11.92
C GLN A 222 2.61 -13.22 10.84
N PRO A 223 2.93 -14.11 9.88
CA PRO A 223 3.79 -13.76 8.76
C PRO A 223 3.12 -12.70 7.90
N PHE A 224 3.91 -11.81 7.32
CA PHE A 224 3.39 -10.75 6.46
C PHE A 224 4.28 -10.52 5.23
N HIS A 225 3.65 -10.07 4.15
CA HIS A 225 4.35 -9.78 2.90
C HIS A 225 4.69 -8.29 2.78
N ILE A 226 5.93 -7.99 2.45
CA ILE A 226 6.44 -6.69 2.08
C ILE A 226 6.49 -6.61 0.55
N ARG A 227 6.13 -5.45 -0.02
CA ARG A 227 6.28 -5.16 -1.44
C ARG A 227 7.21 -3.97 -1.60
N LEU A 228 8.24 -4.10 -2.42
CA LEU A 228 9.26 -3.06 -2.63
C LEU A 228 9.74 -3.03 -4.07
N LYS A 229 10.22 -1.88 -4.53
CA LYS A 229 10.79 -1.70 -5.88
C LYS A 229 12.15 -2.39 -5.94
N SER A 230 12.47 -3.08 -7.04
CA SER A 230 13.74 -3.80 -7.15
C SER A 230 14.98 -2.91 -7.00
N THR A 231 14.86 -1.62 -7.32
CA THR A 231 15.90 -0.60 -7.12
C THR A 231 16.25 -0.37 -5.64
N GLU A 232 15.28 -0.52 -4.74
CA GLU A 232 15.44 -0.29 -3.30
C GLU A 232 15.87 -1.56 -2.56
N TYR A 233 16.03 -2.68 -3.28
CA TYR A 233 16.40 -3.97 -2.70
C TYR A 233 17.81 -3.96 -2.09
N ALA A 234 18.77 -3.29 -2.73
CA ALA A 234 20.14 -3.22 -2.24
C ALA A 234 20.25 -2.47 -0.91
N GLU A 235 19.55 -1.34 -0.77
CA GLU A 235 19.50 -0.56 0.47
C GLU A 235 18.83 -1.35 1.60
N LEU A 236 17.74 -2.08 1.28
CA LEU A 236 17.11 -2.98 2.23
C LEU A 236 18.07 -4.08 2.67
N GLN A 237 18.79 -4.70 1.75
CA GLN A 237 19.75 -5.75 2.04
C GLN A 237 20.89 -5.26 2.93
N GLU A 238 21.38 -4.03 2.71
CA GLU A 238 22.42 -3.41 3.53
C GLU A 238 21.97 -3.20 4.98
N LYS A 239 20.70 -2.84 5.20
CA LYS A 239 20.12 -2.71 6.56
C LYS A 239 19.78 -4.04 7.22
N LEU A 240 19.82 -5.14 6.49
CA LEU A 240 19.43 -6.43 7.03
C LEU A 240 20.63 -7.21 7.59
N HIS A 241 20.65 -7.43 8.90
CA HIS A 241 21.60 -8.33 9.58
C HIS A 241 21.53 -9.79 9.10
N ALA A 242 20.35 -10.24 8.64
CA ALA A 242 20.15 -11.60 8.15
C ALA A 242 20.02 -11.62 6.61
N PRO A 243 20.64 -12.60 5.92
CA PRO A 243 20.55 -12.68 4.47
C PRO A 243 19.11 -12.99 4.02
N ILE A 244 18.66 -12.29 2.98
CA ILE A 244 17.39 -12.56 2.33
C ILE A 244 17.54 -13.83 1.48
N ARG A 245 16.70 -14.84 1.71
CA ARG A 245 16.69 -16.07 0.91
C ARG A 245 15.87 -15.86 -0.36
N ASN A 246 16.38 -16.31 -1.50
CA ASN A 246 15.62 -16.28 -2.74
C ASN A 246 14.83 -17.58 -2.92
N ALA A 247 13.55 -17.50 -3.29
CA ALA A 247 12.83 -18.69 -3.75
C ALA A 247 13.36 -19.12 -5.13
N ALA A 248 13.36 -20.42 -5.40
CA ALA A 248 14.05 -21.02 -6.55
C ALA A 248 13.66 -20.47 -7.94
N ASN A 249 12.55 -19.73 -8.06
CA ASN A 249 11.98 -19.27 -9.32
C ASN A 249 11.83 -17.74 -9.42
N VAL A 250 12.54 -16.95 -8.59
CA VAL A 250 12.43 -15.48 -8.65
C VAL A 250 13.72 -14.85 -9.17
N VAL A 251 13.65 -14.26 -10.37
CA VAL A 251 14.73 -13.47 -10.95
C VAL A 251 14.61 -12.04 -10.45
N ILE A 252 15.66 -11.54 -9.79
CA ILE A 252 15.72 -10.17 -9.27
C ILE A 252 16.54 -9.36 -10.26
N HIS A 253 15.93 -8.37 -10.91
CA HIS A 253 16.65 -7.40 -11.75
C HIS A 253 16.98 -6.19 -10.88
N LEU A 254 18.26 -6.10 -10.48
CA LEU A 254 18.74 -5.09 -9.55
C LEU A 254 18.88 -3.73 -10.23
N THR A 255 19.09 -3.71 -11.55
CA THR A 255 19.30 -2.47 -12.31
C THR A 255 18.24 -2.25 -13.38
N MET A 256 17.94 -0.97 -13.64
CA MET A 256 17.08 -0.56 -14.75
C MET A 256 17.63 -1.00 -16.12
N SER A 257 18.96 -1.06 -16.27
CA SER A 257 19.61 -1.52 -17.49
C SER A 257 19.37 -3.01 -17.74
N GLU A 258 19.41 -3.86 -16.71
CA GLU A 258 19.09 -5.29 -16.85
C GLU A 258 17.62 -5.51 -17.20
N LEU A 259 16.72 -4.80 -16.52
CA LEU A 259 15.29 -4.87 -16.80
C LEU A 259 14.98 -4.39 -18.22
N PHE A 260 15.63 -3.31 -18.67
CA PHE A 260 15.55 -2.84 -20.05
C PHE A 260 16.06 -3.88 -21.02
N LEU A 261 17.25 -4.45 -20.81
CA LEU A 261 17.84 -5.43 -21.72
C LEU A 261 16.96 -6.68 -21.87
N GLU A 262 16.36 -7.16 -20.79
CA GLU A 262 15.46 -8.30 -20.84
C GLU A 262 14.14 -7.96 -21.55
N THR A 263 13.53 -6.83 -21.20
CA THR A 263 12.31 -6.33 -21.85
C THR A 263 12.55 -6.11 -23.34
N PHE A 264 13.67 -5.48 -23.68
CA PHE A 264 14.13 -5.25 -25.05
C PHE A 264 14.33 -6.56 -25.80
N LYS A 265 15.07 -7.53 -25.23
CA LYS A 265 15.22 -8.87 -25.84
C LYS A 265 13.88 -9.54 -26.10
N THR A 266 12.91 -9.38 -25.19
CA THR A 266 11.57 -9.95 -25.33
C THR A 266 10.80 -9.28 -26.47
N TYR A 267 10.79 -7.94 -26.52
CA TYR A 267 10.20 -7.19 -27.64
C TYR A 267 10.87 -7.52 -28.97
N VAL A 268 12.19 -7.61 -28.99
CA VAL A 268 12.99 -7.99 -30.16
C VAL A 268 12.62 -9.40 -30.63
N LYS A 269 12.43 -10.37 -29.73
CA LYS A 269 11.96 -11.72 -30.08
C LYS A 269 10.53 -11.74 -30.64
N MET A 270 9.68 -10.78 -30.27
CA MET A 270 8.31 -10.66 -30.79
C MET A 270 8.28 -10.04 -32.19
N ASN A 271 9.34 -9.36 -32.62
CA ASN A 271 9.40 -8.80 -33.98
C ASN A 271 9.50 -9.93 -35.00
N ALA A 272 8.75 -9.81 -36.10
CA ALA A 272 8.83 -10.73 -37.22
C ALA A 272 10.26 -10.76 -37.78
N VAL A 273 10.77 -11.97 -38.02
CA VAL A 273 12.08 -12.16 -38.64
C VAL A 273 12.00 -11.65 -40.08
N TYR A 274 12.90 -10.74 -40.45
CA TYR A 274 12.95 -10.23 -41.81
C TYR A 274 13.48 -11.33 -42.75
N GLU A 275 12.62 -11.84 -43.62
CA GLU A 275 13.05 -12.66 -44.75
C GLU A 275 13.60 -11.72 -45.83
N CYS A 276 14.92 -11.76 -46.04
CA CYS A 276 15.55 -11.01 -47.11
C CYS A 276 14.99 -11.48 -48.47
N PRO A 277 14.41 -10.59 -49.29
CA PRO A 277 14.03 -10.95 -50.65
C PRO A 277 15.28 -11.44 -51.39
N SER A 278 15.15 -12.57 -52.06
CA SER A 278 16.23 -13.38 -52.67
C SER A 278 16.95 -12.73 -53.87
N GLY A 279 17.15 -11.40 -53.85
CA GLY A 279 17.84 -10.62 -54.88
C GLY A 279 18.70 -9.46 -54.37
N GLN A 280 18.77 -9.17 -53.06
CA GLN A 280 19.72 -8.18 -52.53
C GLN A 280 21.01 -8.85 -52.04
N VAL A 281 22.04 -8.78 -52.87
CA VAL A 281 23.42 -9.11 -52.50
C VAL A 281 23.90 -8.06 -51.49
N SER A 282 23.98 -8.43 -50.22
CA SER A 282 24.67 -7.65 -49.20
C SER A 282 26.17 -7.67 -49.47
N THR A 283 26.68 -6.62 -50.11
CA THR A 283 28.11 -6.31 -50.21
C THR A 283 28.64 -5.88 -48.85
N GLY A 284 29.03 -6.85 -48.03
CA GLY A 284 29.63 -6.57 -46.73
C GLY A 284 30.09 -7.87 -46.07
N ARG A 285 31.39 -8.16 -46.21
CA ARG A 285 32.06 -9.32 -45.62
C ARG A 285 32.08 -9.17 -44.10
N PHE A 286 31.03 -9.60 -43.41
CA PHE A 286 31.06 -9.83 -41.96
C PHE A 286 31.26 -11.32 -41.67
N THR A 287 32.25 -11.60 -40.85
CA THR A 287 32.71 -12.94 -40.48
C THR A 287 31.60 -13.77 -39.84
N ARG A 288 31.67 -15.08 -40.10
CA ARG A 288 30.68 -16.14 -39.88
C ARG A 288 30.41 -16.48 -38.39
N SER A 289 30.38 -15.50 -37.49
CA SER A 289 30.05 -15.70 -36.06
C SER A 289 28.75 -15.01 -35.62
N SER A 290 28.15 -14.17 -36.46
CA SER A 290 26.95 -13.39 -36.11
C SER A 290 25.72 -13.87 -36.88
N ARG A 291 25.25 -15.09 -36.62
CA ARG A 291 23.92 -15.56 -37.09
C ARG A 291 22.80 -15.28 -36.08
N ILE A 292 23.03 -14.38 -35.11
CA ILE A 292 22.05 -14.03 -34.11
C ILE A 292 21.66 -12.57 -34.32
N SER A 293 20.44 -12.38 -34.84
CA SER A 293 19.63 -11.15 -34.81
C SER A 293 19.89 -10.12 -35.93
N MET A 294 19.27 -10.32 -37.09
CA MET A 294 18.78 -9.20 -37.90
C MET A 294 17.32 -8.93 -37.51
N ILE A 295 17.12 -8.13 -36.47
CA ILE A 295 15.81 -7.66 -36.04
C ILE A 295 15.82 -6.16 -36.25
N HIS A 296 14.98 -5.66 -37.16
CA HIS A 296 14.85 -4.23 -37.38
C HIS A 296 14.13 -3.62 -36.18
N LEU A 297 14.70 -2.59 -35.54
CA LEU A 297 13.92 -1.74 -34.64
C LEU A 297 12.97 -0.93 -35.53
N VAL A 298 11.68 -1.27 -35.51
CA VAL A 298 10.66 -0.44 -36.16
C VAL A 298 10.47 0.79 -35.27
N ASN A 299 10.90 1.95 -35.74
CA ASN A 299 10.68 3.21 -35.08
C ASN A 299 9.18 3.57 -35.22
N VAL A 300 8.36 3.19 -34.24
CA VAL A 300 6.94 3.61 -34.17
C VAL A 300 6.90 5.05 -33.64
N CYS A 301 7.37 5.97 -34.48
CA CYS A 301 7.16 7.40 -34.32
C CYS A 301 6.40 7.89 -35.55
N ARG A 302 5.07 7.69 -35.57
CA ARG A 302 4.12 8.51 -36.35
C ARG A 302 2.67 8.15 -36.01
N ASN A 303 2.06 8.97 -35.16
CA ASN A 303 0.87 9.78 -35.49
C ASN A 303 0.32 10.44 -34.21
N VAL A 304 0.96 11.54 -33.81
CA VAL A 304 0.25 12.68 -33.21
C VAL A 304 0.14 13.70 -34.33
N ALA A 305 -1.01 13.69 -35.02
CA ALA A 305 -1.55 14.80 -35.81
C ALA A 305 -2.91 14.38 -36.37
N LEU A 306 -3.96 14.53 -35.54
CA LEU A 306 -5.22 15.24 -35.80
C LEU A 306 -6.15 15.03 -34.62
#